data_AF-A0A534P7Q6-F1
#
_entry.id   AF-A0A534P7Q6-F1
#
_cell.length_a   1.000
_cell.length_b   1.000
_cell.length_c   1.000
_cell.angle_alpha   90.00
_cell.angle_beta   90.00
_cell.angle_gamma   90.00
#
_symmetry.space_group_name_H-M   'P 1'
#
loop_
_entity.id
_entity.type
_entity.pdbx_description
1 polymer ?
#
loop_
_entity_poly.entity_id
_entity_poly.type
_entity_poly.pdbx_seq_one_letter_code
_entity_poly.pdbx_strand_id
1 'polypeptide(L)'
;MAQTFVDRIVEQLSTSLRARLGTLVSELERDARARIGNGVRGGRPGRKRRKLDMRCRVAGCRRMSRGPRFGFICDEHRKKLSKREQAAAREAWNAKAA
;
A
#
# COMPACT_ATOMS: atom_id res chain seq x y z
N MET A 1 -33.40 34.62 36.87
CA MET A 1 -32.71 33.70 37.78
C MET A 1 -31.21 33.94 37.65
N ALA A 2 -30.52 34.25 38.73
CA ALA A 2 -29.07 34.53 38.70
C ALA A 2 -28.30 33.23 38.45
N GLN A 3 -27.28 33.27 37.58
CA GLN A 3 -26.43 32.12 37.27
C GLN A 3 -25.70 31.65 38.53
N THR A 4 -25.83 30.38 38.89
CA THR A 4 -25.13 29.84 40.06
C THR A 4 -23.64 29.66 39.77
N PHE A 5 -22.83 29.61 40.83
CA PHE A 5 -21.40 29.29 40.71
C PHE A 5 -21.16 27.96 39.99
N VAL A 6 -22.02 26.96 40.25
CA VAL A 6 -21.98 25.65 39.61
C VAL A 6 -22.23 25.77 38.11
N ASP A 7 -23.22 26.56 37.68
CA ASP A 7 -23.52 26.77 36.26
C ASP A 7 -22.32 27.36 35.49
N ARG A 8 -21.57 28.27 36.12
CA ARG A 8 -20.36 28.85 35.51
C ARG A 8 -19.25 27.82 35.36
N ILE A 9 -19.05 26.97 36.37
CA ILE A 9 -18.07 25.88 36.30
C ILE A 9 -18.44 24.90 35.19
N VAL A 10 -19.71 24.51 35.12
CA VAL A 10 -20.19 23.56 34.10
C VAL A 10 -19.97 24.12 32.70
N GLU A 11 -20.27 25.41 32.47
CA GLU A 11 -20.08 26.01 31.14
C GLU A 11 -18.60 26.17 30.77
N GLN A 12 -17.75 26.52 31.73
CA GLN A 12 -16.31 26.62 31.50
C GLN A 12 -15.71 25.23 31.21
N LEU A 13 -16.15 24.20 31.95
CA LEU A 13 -15.71 22.82 31.74
C LEU A 13 -16.21 22.28 30.39
N SER A 14 -17.47 22.53 30.04
CA SER A 14 -18.06 22.09 28.78
C SER A 14 -17.34 22.71 27.58
N THR A 15 -17.00 23.99 27.67
CA THR A 15 -16.26 24.71 26.63
C THR A 15 -14.84 24.15 26.47
N SER A 16 -14.14 23.91 27.58
CA SER A 16 -12.80 23.31 27.58
C SER A 16 -12.80 21.88 27.02
N LEU A 17 -13.80 21.07 27.39
CA LEU A 17 -13.97 19.71 26.88
C LEU A 17 -14.30 19.70 25.39
N ARG A 18 -15.22 20.55 24.91
CA ARG A 18 -15.52 20.65 23.47
C ARG A 18 -14.28 20.99 22.66
N ALA A 19 -13.46 21.94 23.12
CA ALA A 19 -12.23 22.33 22.44
C ALA A 19 -11.23 21.16 22.35
N ARG A 20 -10.96 20.49 23.49
CA ARG A 20 -10.01 19.37 23.55
C ARG A 20 -10.48 18.13 22.79
N LEU A 21 -11.78 17.83 22.83
CA LEU A 21 -12.34 16.71 22.07
C LEU A 21 -12.34 17.01 20.57
N GLY A 22 -12.63 18.25 20.17
CA GLY A 22 -12.61 18.65 18.76
C GLY A 22 -11.22 18.52 18.10
N THR A 23 -10.16 18.87 18.84
CA THR A 23 -8.78 18.69 18.35
C THR A 23 -8.41 17.22 18.19
N LEU A 24 -8.72 16.38 19.18
CA LEU A 24 -8.42 14.95 19.15
C LEU A 24 -9.17 14.23 18.03
N VAL A 25 -10.45 14.55 17.82
CA VAL A 25 -11.24 13.99 16.71
C VAL A 25 -10.64 14.39 15.36
N SER A 26 -10.27 15.66 15.19
CA SER A 26 -9.67 16.15 13.94
C SER A 26 -8.34 15.48 13.62
N GLU A 27 -7.51 15.21 14.62
CA GLU A 27 -6.24 14.48 14.48
C GLU A 27 -6.47 13.01 14.10
N LEU A 28 -7.38 12.33 14.80
CA LEU A 28 -7.75 10.95 14.50
C LEU A 28 -8.31 10.80 13.08
N GLU A 29 -9.15 11.73 12.63
CA GLU A 29 -9.67 11.73 11.27
C GLU A 29 -8.57 11.91 10.22
N ARG A 30 -7.60 12.80 10.45
CA ARG A 30 -6.45 12.99 9.55
C ARG A 30 -5.60 11.72 9.47
N ASP A 31 -5.31 11.10 10.61
CA ASP A 31 -4.54 9.86 10.68
C ASP A 31 -5.27 8.69 10.02
N ALA A 32 -6.58 8.56 10.25
CA ALA A 32 -7.40 7.55 9.60
C ALA A 32 -7.40 7.74 8.08
N ARG A 33 -7.59 8.97 7.59
CA ARG A 33 -7.51 9.30 6.16
C ARG A 33 -6.12 9.01 5.58
N ALA A 34 -5.06 9.33 6.30
CA ALA A 34 -3.68 9.03 5.88
C ALA A 34 -3.43 7.51 5.79
N ARG A 35 -3.91 6.72 6.76
CA ARG A 35 -3.79 5.26 6.76
C ARG A 35 -4.59 4.62 5.63
N ILE A 36 -5.83 5.03 5.43
CA ILE A 36 -6.68 4.56 4.33
C ILE A 36 -6.06 4.94 2.97
N GLY A 37 -5.56 6.17 2.84
CA GLY A 37 -4.86 6.65 1.65
C GLY A 37 -3.57 5.88 1.35
N ASN A 38 -2.79 5.52 2.37
CA ASN A 38 -1.53 4.78 2.21
C ASN A 38 -1.75 3.28 1.92
N GLY A 39 -2.81 2.65 2.44
CA GLY A 39 -3.12 1.25 2.19
C GLY A 39 -3.48 0.95 0.72
N VAL A 40 -4.13 1.90 0.04
CA VAL A 40 -4.46 1.80 -1.39
C VAL A 40 -3.30 2.25 -2.29
N ARG A 41 -2.40 3.10 -1.75
CA ARG A 41 -1.28 3.72 -2.46
C ARG A 41 0.08 3.26 -1.92
N GLY A 42 0.32 1.95 -1.85
CA GLY A 42 1.66 1.37 -1.65
C GLY A 42 2.72 1.78 -2.71
N GLY A 43 2.43 2.74 -3.59
CA GLY A 43 3.40 3.46 -4.40
C GLY A 43 3.39 4.93 -4.04
N ARG A 44 4.53 5.42 -3.53
CA ARG A 44 4.88 6.84 -3.33
C ARG A 44 4.30 7.71 -4.47
N PRO A 45 3.41 8.68 -4.21
CA PRO A 45 2.82 9.51 -5.25
C PRO A 45 3.93 10.32 -5.91
N GLY A 46 4.22 10.04 -7.18
CA GLY A 46 5.30 10.71 -7.92
C GLY A 46 6.29 9.77 -8.61
N ARG A 47 6.41 8.50 -8.20
CA ARG A 47 7.08 7.51 -9.06
C ARG A 47 6.08 7.07 -10.12
N LYS A 48 6.23 7.55 -11.37
CA LYS A 48 5.65 6.89 -12.55
C LYS A 48 5.84 5.39 -12.34
N ARG A 49 4.75 4.62 -12.25
CA ARG A 49 4.82 3.16 -12.18
C ARG A 49 5.67 2.74 -13.37
N ARG A 50 6.94 2.38 -13.15
CA ARG A 50 7.78 1.87 -14.23
C ARG A 50 7.02 0.67 -14.75
N LYS A 51 6.64 0.69 -16.04
CA LYS A 51 6.00 -0.46 -16.67
C LYS A 51 6.99 -1.61 -16.50
N LEU A 52 6.69 -2.56 -15.61
CA LEU A 52 7.55 -3.72 -15.40
C LEU A 52 7.60 -4.48 -16.72
N ASP A 53 8.78 -5.00 -17.08
CA ASP A 53 8.86 -5.91 -18.21
C ASP A 53 8.12 -7.22 -17.84
N MET A 54 7.00 -7.43 -18.53
CA MET A 54 6.12 -8.58 -18.31
C MET A 54 6.53 -9.80 -19.15
N ARG A 55 7.64 -9.75 -19.89
CA ARG A 55 8.14 -10.88 -20.69
C ARG A 55 8.45 -12.10 -19.83
N CYS A 56 8.28 -13.27 -20.44
CA CYS A 56 8.66 -14.53 -19.83
C CYS A 56 10.17 -14.59 -19.64
N ARG A 57 10.63 -14.95 -18.44
CA ARG A 57 12.06 -15.03 -18.10
C ARG A 57 12.78 -16.27 -18.61
N VAL A 58 12.06 -17.23 -19.21
CA VAL A 58 12.67 -18.40 -19.84
C VAL A 58 13.43 -17.96 -21.09
N ALA A 59 14.67 -18.42 -21.25
CA ALA A 59 15.53 -18.05 -22.37
C ALA A 59 14.84 -18.33 -23.72
N GLY A 60 14.85 -17.34 -24.63
CA GLY A 60 14.22 -17.45 -25.95
C GLY A 60 12.69 -17.30 -25.96
N CYS A 61 12.01 -17.18 -24.82
CA CYS A 61 10.57 -17.02 -24.78
C CYS A 61 10.15 -15.56 -25.03
N ARG A 62 9.30 -15.33 -26.05
CA ARG A 62 8.75 -13.99 -26.36
C ARG A 62 7.37 -13.72 -25.75
N ARG A 63 6.81 -14.69 -25.04
CA ARG A 63 5.44 -14.59 -24.50
C ARG A 63 5.39 -13.73 -23.25
N MET A 64 4.22 -13.14 -23.01
CA MET A 64 3.95 -12.44 -21.75
C MET A 64 3.73 -13.43 -20.62
N SER A 65 4.24 -13.06 -19.45
CA SER A 65 3.96 -13.74 -18.19
C SER A 65 2.73 -13.18 -17.51
N ARG A 66 2.20 -13.90 -16.53
CA ARG A 66 1.12 -13.41 -15.65
C ARG A 66 1.62 -12.42 -14.59
N GLY A 67 2.89 -12.05 -14.62
CA GLY A 67 3.49 -11.03 -13.76
C GLY A 67 4.24 -11.55 -12.55
N PRO A 68 4.56 -10.65 -11.59
CA PRO A 68 5.51 -10.92 -10.50
C PRO A 68 5.07 -12.04 -9.56
N ARG A 69 3.76 -12.16 -9.31
CA ARG A 69 3.20 -13.24 -8.47
C ARG A 69 3.46 -14.64 -9.04
N PHE A 70 3.66 -14.73 -10.35
CA PHE A 70 3.93 -15.97 -11.07
C PHE A 70 5.41 -16.09 -11.49
N GLY A 71 6.29 -15.30 -10.87
CA GLY A 71 7.72 -15.33 -11.16
C GLY A 71 8.09 -14.87 -12.57
N PHE A 72 7.19 -14.16 -13.26
CA PHE A 72 7.34 -13.76 -14.66
C PHE A 72 7.58 -14.93 -15.62
N ILE A 73 6.93 -16.08 -15.38
CA ILE A 73 6.94 -17.23 -16.30
C ILE A 73 5.57 -17.35 -16.97
N CYS A 74 5.53 -17.62 -18.27
CA CYS A 74 4.27 -17.83 -18.99
C CYS A 74 3.62 -19.17 -18.62
N ASP A 75 2.30 -19.30 -18.80
CA ASP A 75 1.57 -20.49 -18.34
C ASP A 75 2.07 -21.80 -18.97
N GLU A 76 2.51 -21.77 -20.23
CA GLU A 76 3.05 -22.97 -20.87
C GLU A 76 4.33 -23.46 -20.19
N HIS A 77 5.28 -22.55 -19.93
CA HIS A 77 6.51 -22.92 -19.23
C HIS A 77 6.26 -23.28 -17.78
N ARG A 78 5.26 -22.68 -17.14
CA ARG A 78 4.87 -23.06 -15.78
C ARG A 78 4.34 -24.49 -15.70
N LYS A 79 3.68 -24.98 -16.76
CA LYS A 79 3.19 -26.36 -16.87
C LYS A 79 4.28 -27.35 -17.28
N LYS A 80 5.20 -26.93 -18.15
CA LYS A 80 6.26 -27.79 -18.71
C LYS A 80 7.50 -27.91 -17.81
N LEU A 81 7.91 -26.83 -17.16
CA LEU A 81 9.13 -26.80 -16.35
C LEU A 81 8.84 -27.11 -14.88
N SER A 82 9.74 -27.82 -14.24
CA SER A 82 9.75 -28.02 -12.80
C SER A 82 10.00 -26.70 -12.04
N LYS A 83 9.65 -26.65 -10.74
CA LYS A 83 9.90 -25.47 -9.90
C LYS A 83 11.38 -25.06 -9.86
N ARG A 84 12.29 -26.03 -9.97
CA ARG A 84 13.75 -25.80 -9.94
C ARG A 84 14.21 -25.11 -11.22
N GLU A 85 13.75 -25.56 -12.38
CA GLU A 85 14.09 -24.93 -13.67
C GLU A 85 13.44 -23.54 -13.80
N GLN A 86 12.23 -23.37 -13.25
CA GLN A 86 11.59 -22.06 -13.13
C GLN A 86 12.41 -21.09 -12.25
N ALA A 87 13.04 -21.58 -11.18
CA ALA A 87 13.96 -20.77 -10.37
C ALA A 87 15.22 -20.39 -11.15
N ALA A 88 15.87 -21.36 -11.80
CA ALA A 88 17.06 -21.13 -12.62
C ALA A 88 16.81 -20.12 -13.74
N ALA A 89 15.66 -20.20 -14.43
CA ALA A 89 15.28 -19.22 -15.45
C ALA A 89 15.13 -17.79 -14.89
N ARG A 90 14.58 -17.65 -13.66
CA ARG A 90 14.44 -16.35 -13.00
C ARG A 90 15.79 -15.79 -12.57
N GLU A 91 16.68 -16.64 -12.04
CA GLU A 91 18.03 -16.26 -11.63
C GLU A 91 18.88 -15.86 -12.83
N ALA A 92 18.86 -16.64 -13.91
CA ALA A 92 19.55 -16.31 -15.15
C ALA A 92 19.08 -14.98 -15.76
N TRP A 93 17.78 -14.68 -15.68
CA TRP A 93 17.25 -13.39 -16.10
C TRP A 93 17.73 -12.24 -15.20
N ASN A 94 17.68 -12.43 -13.87
CA ASN A 94 18.15 -11.42 -12.93
C ASN A 94 19.65 -11.16 -13.08
N ALA A 95 20.46 -12.19 -13.31
CA ALA A 95 21.90 -12.07 -13.55
C ALA A 95 22.23 -11.32 -14.85
N LYS A 96 21.38 -11.43 -15.89
CA LYS A 96 21.51 -10.64 -17.13
C LYS A 96 21.04 -9.18 -16.98
N ALA A 97 20.17 -8.92 -16.01
CA ALA A 97 19.57 -7.61 -15.78
C ALA A 97 20.26 -6.79 -14.67
N ALA A 98 21.17 -7.42 -13.93
CA ALA A 98 22.10 -6.77 -12.98
C ALA A 98 23.24 -6.11 -13.76
#